data_AF-A0A351A130-F1
#
_entry.id   AF-A0A351A130-F1
#
_cell.length_a   1.000
_cell.length_b   1.000
_cell.length_c   1.000
_cell.angle_alpha   90.00
_cell.angle_beta   90.00
_cell.angle_gamma   90.00
#
_symmetry.space_group_name_H-M   'P 1'
#
loop_
_entity.id
_entity.type
_entity.pdbx_description
1 polymer ?
#
loop_
_entity_poly.entity_id
_entity_poly.type
_entity_poly.pdbx_seq_one_letter_code
_entity_poly.pdbx_strand_id
1 'polypeptide(L)'
;IEFDENTVWGQLTIVELKLLIHLALQQFDEAKECVEALLQYNENTVDRVLFYRALDVVLEVVLDDELELDDYVANFRRMFGNARMDAVLGSVDGSVRFHGLTPTSMKLEGLDRHQRLIDSYRKLHAARAAVAAA
;
A
#
# COMPACT_ATOMS: atom_id res chain seq x y z
N ILE A 1 -1.25 2.71 -16.66
CA ILE A 1 0.07 2.27 -16.15
C ILE A 1 0.03 0.75 -16.10
N GLU A 2 1.08 0.07 -16.55
CA GLU A 2 1.16 -1.39 -16.57
C GLU A 2 2.08 -1.82 -15.43
N PHE A 3 1.47 -2.27 -14.34
CA PHE A 3 2.19 -2.80 -13.19
C PHE A 3 2.51 -4.29 -13.40
N ASP A 4 3.61 -4.74 -12.80
CA ASP A 4 3.89 -6.16 -12.66
C ASP A 4 3.04 -6.71 -11.50
N GLU A 5 2.32 -7.81 -11.75
CA GLU A 5 1.38 -8.43 -10.82
C GLU A 5 2.04 -8.90 -9.51
N ASN A 6 3.36 -9.08 -9.50
CA ASN A 6 4.12 -9.48 -8.32
C ASN A 6 4.66 -8.28 -7.51
N THR A 7 4.41 -7.05 -7.97
CA THR A 7 4.83 -5.83 -7.26
C THR A 7 3.75 -5.33 -6.31
N VAL A 8 4.18 -4.55 -5.32
CA VAL A 8 3.29 -3.86 -4.37
C VAL A 8 2.19 -3.06 -5.06
N TRP A 9 2.52 -2.39 -6.17
CA TRP A 9 1.58 -1.64 -7.00
C TRP A 9 0.65 -2.55 -7.81
N GLY A 10 1.13 -3.68 -8.32
CA GLY A 10 0.30 -4.64 -9.06
C GLY A 10 -0.73 -5.36 -8.18
N GLN A 11 -0.41 -5.55 -6.90
CA GLN A 11 -1.28 -6.16 -5.90
C GLN A 11 -2.16 -5.16 -5.15
N LEU A 12 -1.99 -3.85 -5.39
CA LEU A 12 -2.76 -2.81 -4.71
C LEU A 12 -4.24 -2.87 -5.14
N THR A 13 -5.13 -3.00 -4.16
CA THR A 13 -6.58 -2.95 -4.39
C THR A 13 -7.16 -1.56 -4.10
N ILE A 14 -8.37 -1.29 -4.57
CA ILE A 14 -9.08 -0.03 -4.28
C ILE A 14 -9.36 0.11 -2.77
N VAL A 15 -9.74 -0.99 -2.09
CA VAL A 15 -10.01 -0.99 -0.65
C VAL A 15 -8.75 -0.65 0.13
N GLU A 16 -7.62 -1.23 -0.26
CA GLU A 16 -6.34 -0.94 0.37
C GLU A 16 -5.92 0.53 0.17
N LEU A 17 -6.09 1.08 -1.04
CA LEU A 17 -5.80 2.48 -1.27
C LEU A 17 -6.69 3.41 -0.42
N LYS A 18 -7.98 3.09 -0.28
CA LYS A 18 -8.90 3.83 0.60
C LYS A 18 -8.44 3.79 2.05
N LEU A 19 -8.09 2.61 2.55
CA LEU A 19 -7.51 2.44 3.89
C LEU A 19 -6.32 3.36 4.11
N LEU A 20 -5.35 3.37 3.19
CA LEU A 20 -4.14 4.18 3.32
C LEU A 20 -4.45 5.69 3.28
N ILE A 21 -5.47 6.10 2.52
CA ILE A 21 -5.95 7.50 2.50
C ILE A 21 -6.60 7.85 3.84
N HIS A 22 -7.48 7.01 4.36
CA HIS A 22 -8.13 7.24 5.65
C HIS A 22 -7.11 7.36 6.79
N LEU A 23 -6.09 6.50 6.83
CA LEU A 23 -4.97 6.64 7.78
C LEU A 23 -4.24 7.98 7.63
N ALA A 24 -3.91 8.39 6.40
CA ALA A 24 -3.23 9.66 6.16
C ALA A 24 -4.07 10.89 6.55
N LEU A 25 -5.41 10.73 6.60
CA LEU A 25 -6.37 11.74 7.05
C LEU A 25 -6.75 11.59 8.53
N GLN A 26 -6.20 10.58 9.24
CA GLN A 26 -6.54 10.21 10.61
C GLN A 26 -8.05 9.90 10.82
N GLN A 27 -8.67 9.31 9.81
CA GLN A 27 -10.05 8.83 9.80
C GLN A 27 -10.05 7.35 10.22
N PHE A 28 -9.95 7.10 11.52
CA PHE A 28 -9.63 5.76 12.04
C PHE A 28 -10.80 4.78 11.98
N ASP A 29 -12.04 5.24 12.16
CA ASP A 29 -13.23 4.40 12.00
C ASP A 29 -13.32 3.85 10.57
N GLU A 30 -13.20 4.71 9.55
CA GLU A 30 -13.23 4.29 8.15
C GLU A 30 -12.01 3.45 7.77
N ALA A 31 -10.85 3.70 8.37
CA ALA A 31 -9.66 2.88 8.19
C ALA A 31 -9.87 1.46 8.74
N LYS A 32 -10.54 1.33 9.90
CA LYS A 32 -10.87 0.06 10.55
C LYS A 32 -11.86 -0.75 9.69
N GLU A 33 -12.93 -0.14 9.20
CA GLU A 33 -13.85 -0.82 8.28
C GLU A 33 -13.12 -1.34 7.02
N CYS A 34 -12.21 -0.52 6.46
CA CYS A 34 -11.45 -0.94 5.29
C CYS A 34 -10.46 -2.07 5.59
N VAL A 35 -9.80 -2.09 6.76
CA VAL A 35 -8.81 -3.13 7.09
C VAL A 35 -9.46 -4.47 7.35
N GLU A 36 -10.60 -4.48 8.02
CA GLU A 36 -11.40 -5.69 8.24
C GLU A 36 -11.88 -6.27 6.90
N ALA A 37 -12.43 -5.42 6.02
CA ALA A 37 -12.84 -5.83 4.68
C ALA A 37 -11.66 -6.35 3.85
N LEU A 38 -10.48 -5.72 3.96
CA LEU A 38 -9.27 -6.14 3.26
C LEU A 38 -8.80 -7.52 3.74
N LEU A 39 -8.84 -7.79 5.05
CA LEU A 39 -8.40 -9.06 5.63
C LEU A 39 -9.34 -10.23 5.33
N GLN A 40 -10.62 -9.96 5.04
CA GLN A 40 -11.60 -11.01 4.71
C GLN A 40 -11.42 -11.60 3.31
N TYR A 41 -10.99 -10.80 2.33
CA TYR A 41 -11.10 -11.15 0.90
C TYR A 41 -9.78 -11.19 0.12
N ASN A 42 -8.63 -10.92 0.75
CA ASN A 42 -7.40 -10.68 -0.02
C ASN A 42 -6.39 -11.85 0.00
N GLU A 43 -6.07 -12.37 -1.20
CA GLU A 43 -4.90 -13.21 -1.47
C GLU A 43 -3.64 -12.35 -1.60
N ASN A 44 -3.16 -11.83 -0.48
CA ASN A 44 -1.94 -11.04 -0.41
C ASN A 44 -0.74 -11.89 0.03
N THR A 45 0.47 -11.35 -0.11
CA THR A 45 1.66 -11.96 0.49
C THR A 45 1.55 -12.01 2.01
N VAL A 46 2.19 -13.00 2.64
CA VAL A 46 2.17 -13.18 4.09
C VAL A 46 2.61 -11.92 4.83
N ASP A 47 3.65 -11.24 4.35
CA ASP A 47 4.17 -10.04 4.99
C ASP A 47 3.16 -8.87 4.98
N ARG A 48 2.47 -8.67 3.84
CA ARG A 48 1.43 -7.65 3.68
C ARG A 48 0.20 -7.93 4.54
N VAL A 49 -0.21 -9.20 4.62
CA VAL A 49 -1.30 -9.62 5.53
C VAL A 49 -0.93 -9.38 6.99
N LEU A 50 0.30 -9.69 7.39
CA LEU A 50 0.75 -9.45 8.77
C LEU A 50 0.77 -7.95 9.11
N PHE A 51 1.16 -7.08 8.17
CA PHE A 51 1.07 -5.63 8.37
C PHE A 51 -0.38 -5.20 8.64
N TYR A 52 -1.33 -5.63 7.81
CA TYR A 52 -2.73 -5.25 7.99
C TYR A 52 -3.38 -5.86 9.23
N ARG A 53 -2.97 -7.06 9.66
CA ARG A 53 -3.39 -7.62 10.96
C ARG A 53 -2.86 -6.84 12.15
N ALA A 54 -1.61 -6.39 12.08
CA ALA A 54 -1.02 -5.55 13.12
C ALA A 54 -1.71 -4.18 13.17
N LEU A 55 -2.02 -3.60 12.00
CA LEU A 55 -2.78 -2.35 11.90
C LEU A 55 -4.19 -2.51 12.48
N ASP A 56 -4.88 -3.60 12.15
CA ASP A 56 -6.24 -3.89 12.60
C ASP A 56 -6.37 -3.89 14.13
N VAL A 57 -5.46 -4.57 14.83
CA VAL A 57 -5.49 -4.60 16.30
C VAL A 57 -5.03 -3.30 16.93
N VAL A 58 -4.15 -2.53 16.28
CA VAL A 58 -3.76 -1.21 16.78
C VAL A 58 -4.93 -0.24 16.65
N LEU A 59 -5.65 -0.25 15.52
CA LEU A 59 -6.85 0.57 15.34
C LEU A 59 -7.95 0.20 16.32
N GLU A 60 -8.11 -1.08 16.65
CA GLU A 60 -9.05 -1.54 17.69
C GLU A 60 -8.75 -0.90 19.05
N VAL A 61 -7.48 -0.86 19.46
CA VAL A 61 -7.05 -0.23 20.71
C VAL A 61 -7.18 1.30 20.64
N VAL A 62 -6.85 1.92 19.51
CA VAL A 62 -6.90 3.39 19.35
C VAL A 62 -8.34 3.93 19.32
N LEU A 63 -9.30 3.13 18.84
CA LEU A 63 -10.72 3.51 18.78
C LEU A 63 -11.48 3.22 20.07
N ASP A 64 -10.87 2.49 21.01
CA ASP A 64 -11.47 2.16 22.30
C ASP A 64 -11.00 3.15 23.37
N ASP A 65 -11.91 4.02 23.82
CA ASP A 65 -11.65 5.04 24.85
C ASP A 65 -11.27 4.44 26.22
N GLU A 66 -11.49 3.14 26.46
CA GLU A 66 -11.12 2.46 27.70
C GLU A 66 -9.69 1.88 27.68
N LEU A 67 -9.02 1.88 26.52
CA LEU A 67 -7.71 1.26 26.33
C LEU A 67 -6.60 2.30 26.11
N GLU A 68 -5.41 2.00 26.64
CA GLU A 68 -4.21 2.81 26.44
C GLU A 68 -3.23 2.07 25.53
N LEU A 69 -2.90 2.62 24.36
CA LEU A 69 -2.08 1.93 23.36
C LEU A 69 -0.70 1.52 23.91
N ASP A 70 -0.09 2.38 24.71
CA ASP A 70 1.24 2.17 25.30
C ASP A 70 1.33 0.88 26.14
N ASP A 71 0.23 0.46 26.77
CA ASP A 71 0.16 -0.77 27.55
C ASP A 71 0.28 -2.04 26.67
N TYR A 72 -0.06 -1.93 25.39
CA TYR A 72 -0.09 -3.06 24.44
C TYR A 72 1.13 -3.10 23.51
N VAL A 73 1.79 -1.96 23.27
CA VAL A 73 2.92 -1.85 22.30
C VAL A 73 3.98 -2.93 22.53
N ALA A 74 4.36 -3.19 23.78
CA ALA A 74 5.37 -4.20 24.09
C ALA A 74 4.95 -5.62 23.66
N ASN A 75 3.67 -5.97 23.80
CA ASN A 75 3.14 -7.27 23.40
C ASN A 75 2.95 -7.35 21.88
N PHE A 76 2.45 -6.29 21.25
CA PHE A 76 2.34 -6.22 19.80
C PHE A 76 3.69 -6.34 19.10
N ARG A 77 4.76 -5.73 19.65
CA ARG A 77 6.12 -5.89 19.15
C ARG A 77 6.64 -7.31 19.24
N ARG A 78 6.27 -8.07 20.29
CA ARG A 78 6.60 -9.50 20.39
C ARG A 78 5.84 -10.34 19.36
N MET A 79 4.59 -10.00 19.07
CA MET A 79 3.72 -10.74 18.15
C MET A 79 4.04 -10.46 16.68
N PHE A 80 4.25 -9.20 16.32
CA PHE A 80 4.38 -8.75 14.93
C PHE A 80 5.80 -8.33 14.55
N GLY A 81 6.72 -8.22 15.51
CA GLY A 81 8.09 -7.75 15.30
C GLY A 81 8.21 -6.23 15.28
N ASN A 82 9.41 -5.74 15.61
CA ASN A 82 9.66 -4.29 15.75
C ASN A 82 9.43 -3.52 14.45
N ALA A 83 10.05 -3.93 13.34
CA ALA A 83 9.97 -3.19 12.09
C ALA A 83 8.52 -3.01 11.58
N ARG A 84 7.68 -4.02 11.74
CA ARG A 84 6.26 -3.96 11.36
C ARG A 84 5.47 -3.05 12.29
N MET A 85 5.71 -3.14 13.59
CA MET A 85 5.06 -2.24 14.55
C MET A 85 5.51 -0.79 14.38
N ASP A 86 6.77 -0.53 14.03
CA ASP A 86 7.25 0.82 13.72
C ASP A 86 6.50 1.40 12.51
N ALA A 87 6.28 0.58 11.47
CA ALA A 87 5.50 0.99 10.31
C ALA A 87 4.02 1.23 10.65
N VAL A 88 3.39 0.35 11.44
CA VAL A 88 1.98 0.50 11.84
C VAL A 88 1.78 1.74 12.70
N LEU A 89 2.57 1.90 13.76
CA LEU A 89 2.49 3.06 14.65
C LEU A 89 2.76 4.35 13.86
N GLY A 90 3.76 4.35 12.99
CA GLY A 90 4.05 5.49 12.11
C GLY A 90 2.91 5.78 11.11
N SER A 91 2.15 4.77 10.69
CA SER A 91 0.99 4.97 9.83
C SER A 91 -0.22 5.52 10.59
N VAL A 92 -0.38 5.18 11.86
CA VAL A 92 -1.44 5.72 12.73
C VAL A 92 -1.14 7.16 13.15
N ASP A 93 0.12 7.47 13.51
CA ASP A 93 0.53 8.84 13.87
C ASP A 93 0.74 9.78 12.65
N GLY A 94 0.71 9.22 11.44
CA GLY A 94 0.80 9.94 10.17
C GLY A 94 2.22 10.28 9.70
N SER A 95 3.26 9.83 10.42
CA SER A 95 4.68 9.97 10.03
C SER A 95 5.07 9.06 8.86
N VAL A 96 4.40 7.93 8.69
CA VAL A 96 4.58 6.98 7.58
C VAL A 96 3.29 6.89 6.77
N ARG A 97 3.26 7.56 5.61
CA ARG A 97 2.10 7.57 4.71
C ARG A 97 2.28 6.57 3.59
N PHE A 98 1.19 5.90 3.20
CA PHE A 98 1.17 4.95 2.09
C PHE A 98 2.25 3.88 2.21
N HIS A 99 2.36 3.25 3.39
CA HIS A 99 3.36 2.22 3.65
C HIS A 99 3.35 1.12 2.57
N GLY A 100 4.54 0.72 2.12
CA GLY A 100 4.72 -0.25 1.04
C GLY A 100 4.57 0.31 -0.38
N LEU A 101 4.06 1.53 -0.58
CA LEU A 101 3.96 2.15 -1.90
C LEU A 101 5.17 3.06 -2.16
N THR A 102 6.04 2.65 -3.09
CA THR A 102 7.17 3.49 -3.52
C THR A 102 6.68 4.61 -4.43
N PRO A 103 7.07 5.88 -4.20
CA PRO A 103 6.75 6.98 -5.09
C PRO A 103 7.22 6.69 -6.53
N THR A 104 6.41 7.07 -7.51
CA THR A 104 6.80 7.03 -8.92
C THR A 104 6.94 8.45 -9.49
N SER A 105 7.67 8.59 -10.59
CA SER A 105 7.85 9.86 -11.29
C SER A 105 6.93 9.95 -12.51
N MET A 106 6.75 11.14 -13.09
CA MET A 106 6.00 11.30 -14.35
C MET A 106 6.66 10.59 -15.54
N LYS A 107 7.93 10.19 -15.40
CA LYS A 107 8.65 9.35 -16.37
C LYS A 107 8.37 7.86 -16.18
N LEU A 108 7.65 7.49 -15.12
CA LEU A 108 7.30 6.11 -14.76
C LEU A 108 8.56 5.24 -14.55
N GLU A 109 9.60 5.85 -13.99
CA GLU A 109 10.85 5.18 -13.62
C GLU A 109 10.59 4.16 -12.50
N GLY A 110 11.25 3.00 -12.56
CA GLY A 110 11.01 1.87 -11.66
C GLY A 110 9.84 0.94 -12.06
N LEU A 111 9.11 1.26 -13.14
CA LEU A 111 8.04 0.42 -13.69
C LEU A 111 8.51 -0.30 -14.96
N ASP A 112 9.40 -1.27 -14.82
CA ASP A 112 10.09 -1.95 -15.94
C ASP A 112 9.12 -2.53 -16.98
N ARG A 113 8.03 -3.14 -16.53
CA ARG A 113 6.99 -3.68 -17.41
C ARG A 113 6.38 -2.57 -18.28
N HIS A 114 6.07 -1.43 -17.69
CA HIS A 114 5.54 -0.28 -18.40
C HIS A 114 6.57 0.37 -19.34
N GLN A 115 7.85 0.40 -18.97
CA GLN A 115 8.92 0.91 -19.85
C GLN A 115 9.06 0.06 -21.12
N ARG A 116 8.97 -1.27 -21.01
CA ARG A 116 8.96 -2.17 -22.18
C ARG A 116 7.77 -1.93 -23.11
N LEU A 117 6.59 -1.60 -22.54
CA LEU A 117 5.42 -1.21 -23.32
C LEU A 117 5.68 0.09 -24.09
N ILE A 118 6.25 1.10 -23.43
CA ILE A 118 6.61 2.39 -24.06
C ILE A 118 7.61 2.17 -25.20
N ASP A 119 8.64 1.35 -25.00
CA ASP A 119 9.62 1.04 -26.05
C ASP A 119 8.99 0.34 -27.26
N SER A 120 8.02 -0.54 -27.02
CA SER A 120 7.26 -1.18 -28.09
C SER A 120 6.41 -0.16 -28.85
N TYR A 121 5.80 0.78 -28.13
CA TYR A 121 5.01 1.86 -28.72
C TYR A 121 5.86 2.84 -29.55
N ARG A 122 7.08 3.16 -29.08
CA ARG A 122 8.06 3.99 -29.82
C ARG A 122 8.41 3.39 -31.18
N LYS A 123 8.61 2.07 -31.25
CA LYS A 123 8.87 1.35 -32.52
C LYS A 123 7.70 1.51 -33.50
N LEU A 124 6.46 1.37 -33.01
CA LEU A 124 5.27 1.57 -33.82
C LEU A 124 5.14 3.01 -34.32
N HIS A 125 5.41 4.00 -33.47
CA HIS A 125 5.38 5.41 -33.87
C HIS A 125 6.40 5.75 -34.95
N ALA A 126 7.63 5.23 -34.83
CA ALA A 126 8.65 5.41 -35.85
C ALA A 126 8.20 4.84 -37.21
N ALA A 127 7.61 3.64 -37.22
CA ALA A 127 7.07 3.03 -38.44
C ALA A 127 5.93 3.87 -39.06
N ARG A 128 4.99 4.37 -38.24
CA ARG A 128 3.90 5.24 -38.73
C ARG A 128 4.41 6.55 -39.31
N ALA A 129 5.42 7.16 -38.68
CA ALA A 129 6.04 8.39 -39.19
C ALA A 129 6.72 8.16 -40.54
N ALA A 130 7.41 7.03 -40.71
CA ALA A 130 8.05 6.67 -41.97
C ALA A 130 7.03 6.49 -43.11
N VAL A 131 5.88 5.87 -42.83
CA VAL A 131 4.80 5.70 -43.81
C VAL A 131 4.13 7.03 -44.16
N ALA A 132 3.91 7.92 -43.19
CA ALA A 132 3.27 9.21 -43.45
C ALA A 132 4.19 10.21 -44.20
N ALA A 133 5.50 10.00 -44.15
CA ALA A 133 6.48 10.81 -44.86
C ALA A 133 6.77 10.32 -46.29
N ALA A 134 6.25 9.15 -46.66
CA ALA A 134 6.35 8.55 -48.00
C ALA A 134 5.14 8.93 -48.86
#